data_AF-A0A354FTP3-F1
#
_entry.id   AF-A0A354FTP3-F1
#
_cell.length_a   1.000
_cell.length_b   1.000
_cell.length_c   1.000
_cell.angle_alpha   90.00
_cell.angle_beta   90.00
_cell.angle_gamma   90.00
#
_symmetry.space_group_name_H-M   'P 1'
#
loop_
_entity.id
_entity.type
_entity.pdbx_description
1 polymer ?
#
loop_
_entity_poly.entity_id
_entity_poly.type
_entity_poly.pdbx_seq_one_letter_code
_entity_poly.pdbx_strand_id
1 'polypeptide(L)'
;PIAKNAIPTTPPESGDGRHNDTKRELSGVFHAITGTNGRLKTGQILDIDAQGLDVYNTMARTTGTTAKLGPQNRPVKLVDKIIA
;
A
#
# COMPACT_ATOMS: atom_id res chain seq x y z
N PRO A 1 -21.50 1.34 -6.03
CA PRO A 1 -21.12 2.76 -6.29
C PRO A 1 -20.03 3.28 -5.34
N ILE A 2 -20.15 3.06 -4.02
CA ILE A 2 -19.19 3.54 -3.01
C ILE A 2 -17.85 2.78 -3.05
N ALA A 3 -17.88 1.46 -3.33
CA ALA A 3 -16.68 0.62 -3.35
C ALA A 3 -15.64 0.99 -4.43
N LYS A 4 -16.03 1.63 -5.54
CA LYS A 4 -15.08 2.09 -6.58
C LYS A 4 -14.28 3.34 -6.16
N ASN A 5 -14.79 4.09 -5.18
CA ASN A 5 -14.20 5.33 -4.68
C ASN A 5 -13.52 5.16 -3.31
N ALA A 6 -13.75 4.04 -2.63
CA ALA A 6 -13.16 3.73 -1.33
C ALA A 6 -11.84 2.97 -1.51
N ILE A 7 -10.84 3.21 -0.66
CA ILE A 7 -9.62 2.40 -0.58
C ILE A 7 -9.74 1.47 0.65
N PRO A 8 -10.42 0.32 0.54
CA PRO A 8 -10.37 -0.69 1.59
C PRO A 8 -9.04 -1.43 1.48
N THR A 9 -8.23 -1.39 2.54
CA THR A 9 -7.02 -2.19 2.68
C THR A 9 -7.25 -3.25 3.74
N THR A 10 -7.02 -4.52 3.41
CA THR A 10 -7.02 -5.63 4.39
C THR A 10 -5.63 -6.25 4.46
N PRO A 11 -4.73 -5.71 5.30
CA PRO A 11 -3.46 -6.35 5.59
C PRO A 11 -3.62 -7.39 6.72
N PRO A 12 -2.97 -8.57 6.66
CA PRO A 12 -2.61 -9.25 7.89
C PRO A 12 -1.57 -8.40 8.64
N GLU A 13 -1.72 -8.25 9.96
CA GLU A 13 -0.76 -7.53 10.80
C GLU A 13 0.58 -8.28 10.93
N SER A 14 0.59 -9.61 10.72
CA SER A 14 1.77 -10.47 10.82
C SER A 14 1.62 -11.73 9.94
N GLY A 15 2.72 -12.20 9.36
CA GLY A 15 2.76 -13.33 8.43
C GLY A 15 2.50 -14.72 9.04
N ASP A 16 2.64 -14.90 10.35
CA ASP A 16 2.38 -16.19 11.02
C ASP A 16 1.94 -16.11 12.50
N GLY A 17 1.69 -14.91 13.04
CA GLY A 17 1.21 -14.71 14.41
C GLY A 17 2.23 -15.00 15.52
N ARG A 18 3.50 -15.23 15.19
CA ARG A 18 4.56 -15.43 16.18
C ARG A 18 5.32 -14.11 16.41
N HIS A 19 4.93 -13.42 17.48
CA HIS A 19 5.57 -12.18 17.92
C HIS A 19 6.92 -12.46 18.59
N ASN A 20 8.01 -12.39 17.83
CA ASN A 20 9.36 -12.40 18.42
C ASN A 20 10.47 -11.83 17.51
N ASP A 21 10.16 -11.37 16.29
CA ASP A 21 11.17 -10.78 15.40
C ASP A 21 10.54 -9.76 14.43
N THR A 22 10.86 -8.48 14.67
CA THR A 22 10.42 -7.32 13.86
C THR A 22 10.75 -7.44 12.38
N LYS A 23 11.75 -8.25 11.99
CA LYS A 23 12.10 -8.46 10.59
C LYS A 23 11.15 -9.39 9.84
N ARG A 24 10.49 -10.33 10.56
CA ARG A 24 9.57 -11.31 9.96
C ARG A 24 8.13 -10.83 9.96
N GLU A 25 7.75 -10.04 10.95
CA GLU A 25 6.37 -9.54 11.12
C GLU A 25 5.97 -8.53 10.03
N LEU A 26 6.93 -7.76 9.51
CA LEU A 26 6.69 -6.72 8.50
C LEU A 26 6.95 -7.18 7.06
N SER A 27 7.39 -8.42 6.86
CA SER A 27 7.70 -9.00 5.54
C SER A 27 6.58 -9.92 5.07
N GLY A 28 6.00 -9.68 3.89
CA GLY A 28 4.99 -10.56 3.28
C GLY A 28 3.52 -10.17 3.49
N VAL A 29 3.24 -8.88 3.71
CA VAL A 29 1.87 -8.35 3.85
C VAL A 29 1.25 -8.11 2.47
N PHE A 30 0.10 -8.75 2.20
CA PHE A 30 -0.69 -8.49 1.00
C PHE A 30 -1.63 -7.30 1.22
N HIS A 31 -1.78 -6.48 0.19
CA HIS A 31 -2.70 -5.33 0.19
C HIS A 31 -3.73 -5.54 -0.92
N ALA A 32 -4.99 -5.75 -0.55
CA ALA A 32 -6.10 -5.63 -1.49
C ALA A 32 -6.51 -4.15 -1.55
N ILE A 33 -6.68 -3.62 -2.76
CA ILE A 33 -7.06 -2.22 -3.00
C ILE A 33 -8.09 -2.17 -4.12
N THR A 34 -9.00 -1.19 -4.08
CA THR A 34 -9.89 -0.92 -5.22
C THR A 34 -9.26 0.11 -6.16
N GLY A 35 -9.86 0.32 -7.32
CA GLY A 35 -9.26 1.15 -8.38
C GLY A 35 -9.27 2.65 -8.12
N THR A 36 -9.88 3.14 -7.04
CA THR A 36 -9.91 4.57 -6.67
C THR A 36 -10.30 5.47 -7.86
N ASN A 37 -11.44 5.19 -8.49
CA ASN A 37 -11.90 5.84 -9.72
C ASN A 37 -10.89 5.74 -10.89
N GLY A 38 -10.28 4.57 -11.08
CA GLY A 38 -9.37 4.29 -12.19
C GLY A 38 -7.94 4.82 -12.03
N ARG A 39 -7.54 5.19 -10.81
CA ARG A 39 -6.19 5.70 -10.50
C ARG A 39 -5.22 4.61 -10.08
N LEU A 40 -5.74 3.47 -9.63
CA LEU A 40 -4.96 2.32 -9.19
C LEU A 40 -5.32 1.11 -10.05
N LYS A 41 -4.32 0.30 -10.38
CA LYS A 41 -4.52 -0.94 -11.13
C LYS A 41 -5.31 -1.95 -10.28
N THR A 42 -6.23 -2.67 -10.89
CA THR A 42 -7.06 -3.71 -10.24
C THR A 42 -7.21 -4.95 -11.11
N GLY A 43 -7.68 -6.06 -10.53
CA GLY A 43 -7.97 -7.29 -11.28
C GLY A 43 -6.76 -8.21 -11.48
N GLN A 44 -5.67 -7.95 -10.75
CA GLN A 44 -4.41 -8.68 -10.86
C GLN A 44 -3.72 -8.78 -9.49
N ILE A 45 -2.89 -9.80 -9.32
CA ILE A 45 -1.97 -9.93 -8.20
C ILE A 45 -0.64 -9.32 -8.64
N LEU A 46 -0.11 -8.39 -7.87
CA LEU A 46 1.15 -7.70 -8.17
C LEU A 46 2.20 -8.00 -7.09
N ASP A 47 3.35 -8.50 -7.52
CA ASP A 47 4.56 -8.50 -6.70
C ASP A 47 5.34 -7.20 -6.94
N ILE A 48 5.36 -6.35 -5.91
CA ILE A 48 5.77 -4.96 -6.01
C ILE A 48 7.10 -4.65 -5.32
N ASP A 49 7.72 -5.61 -4.63
CA ASP A 49 9.01 -5.47 -3.93
C ASP A 49 9.21 -4.07 -3.31
N ALA A 50 8.21 -3.63 -2.55
CA ALA A 50 8.11 -2.29 -2.00
C ALA A 50 7.66 -2.34 -0.55
N GLN A 51 8.13 -1.39 0.25
CA GLN A 51 7.70 -1.28 1.63
C GLN A 51 6.25 -0.74 1.69
N GLY A 52 5.48 -1.17 2.68
CA GLY A 52 4.09 -0.71 2.86
C GLY A 52 3.96 0.82 2.88
N LEU A 53 4.89 1.52 3.53
CA LEU A 53 4.94 3.00 3.53
C LEU A 53 4.99 3.62 2.13
N ASP A 54 5.71 2.98 1.20
CA ASP A 54 5.81 3.45 -0.18
C ASP A 54 4.49 3.18 -0.93
N VAL A 55 3.83 2.05 -0.65
CA VAL A 55 2.49 1.71 -1.15
C VAL A 55 1.45 2.73 -0.67
N TYR A 56 1.37 2.99 0.65
CA TYR A 56 0.42 3.95 1.22
C TYR A 56 0.65 5.37 0.73
N ASN A 57 1.90 5.83 0.67
CA ASN A 57 2.21 7.16 0.15
C ASN A 57 1.93 7.27 -1.36
N THR A 58 2.12 6.20 -2.12
CA THR A 58 1.72 6.15 -3.53
C THR A 58 0.20 6.28 -3.67
N MET A 59 -0.57 5.51 -2.90
CA MET A 59 -2.04 5.61 -2.87
C MET A 59 -2.54 7.00 -2.45
N ALA A 60 -1.98 7.59 -1.40
CA ALA A 60 -2.37 8.93 -0.95
C ALA A 60 -2.05 10.00 -2.01
N ARG A 61 -0.92 9.88 -2.72
CA ARG A 61 -0.56 10.81 -3.79
C ARG A 61 -1.49 10.71 -4.99
N THR A 62 -1.99 9.51 -5.35
CA THR A 62 -2.96 9.41 -6.46
C THR A 62 -4.27 10.13 -6.15
N THR A 63 -4.62 10.35 -4.88
CA THR A 63 -5.78 11.15 -4.48
C THR A 63 -5.51 12.65 -4.40
N GLY A 64 -4.32 13.13 -4.80
CA GLY A 64 -3.92 14.54 -4.74
C GLY A 64 -3.39 14.99 -3.36
N THR A 65 -3.18 14.06 -2.43
CA THR A 65 -2.68 14.39 -1.09
C THR A 65 -1.20 14.80 -1.14
N THR A 66 -0.87 15.92 -0.51
CA THR A 66 0.52 16.38 -0.33
C THR A 66 1.15 15.89 0.98
N ALA A 67 0.32 15.46 1.93
CA ALA A 67 0.76 14.85 3.18
C ALA A 67 1.48 13.52 2.92
N LYS A 68 2.53 13.29 3.70
CA LYS A 68 3.38 12.10 3.62
C LYS A 68 3.35 11.38 4.95
N LEU A 69 3.14 10.07 4.89
CA LEU A 69 3.22 9.16 6.02
C LEU A 69 4.67 8.80 6.32
N GLY A 70 4.98 8.66 7.61
CA GLY A 70 6.30 8.30 8.12
C GLY A 70 7.23 9.49 8.35
N PRO A 71 8.51 9.24 8.70
CA PRO A 71 9.48 10.29 9.01
C PRO A 71 9.68 11.27 7.86
N GLN A 72 9.78 12.57 8.16
CA GLN A 72 9.91 13.61 7.14
C GLN A 72 11.15 13.41 6.24
N ASN A 73 12.26 12.97 6.81
CA ASN A 73 13.54 12.79 6.10
C ASN A 73 13.63 11.47 5.30
N ARG A 74 12.62 10.60 5.34
CA ARG A 74 12.63 9.36 4.57
C ARG A 74 12.51 9.67 3.06
N PRO A 75 13.26 9.05 2.16
CA PRO A 75 13.04 9.21 0.72
C PRO A 75 11.62 8.76 0.34
N VAL A 76 10.93 9.52 -0.51
CA VAL A 76 9.64 9.06 -1.06
C VAL A 76 9.93 8.23 -2.31
N LYS A 77 9.54 6.95 -2.28
CA LYS A 77 9.56 6.08 -3.45
C LYS A 77 8.13 5.85 -3.91
N LEU A 78 7.82 6.24 -5.15
CA LEU A 78 6.54 5.91 -5.78
C LEU A 78 6.60 4.49 -6.34
N VAL A 79 5.47 3.78 -6.24
CA VAL A 79 5.32 2.42 -6.74
C VAL A 79 4.50 2.46 -8.03
N ASP A 80 5.15 2.75 -9.17
CA ASP A 80 4.46 2.91 -10.47
C ASP A 80 3.71 1.63 -10.90
N LYS A 81 4.15 0.47 -10.39
CA LYS A 81 3.48 -0.81 -10.62
C LYS A 81 2.00 -0.80 -10.23
N ILE A 82 1.58 -0.02 -9.22
CA ILE A 82 0.18 0.03 -8.74
C ILE A 82 -0.63 1.19 -9.32
N ILE A 83 0.00 2.17 -9.99
CA ILE A 83 -0.68 3.31 -10.63
C ILE A 83 -1.24 2.87 -11.98
N ALA A 84 -2.49 3.25 -12.30
CA ALA A 84 -3.15 2.94 -13.56
C ALA A 84 -2.72 3.85 -14.72
#